data_AF-A0A3C2C6I8-F1
#
_entry.id   AF-A0A3C2C6I8-F1
#
_cell.length_a   1.000
_cell.length_b   1.000
_cell.length_c   1.000
_cell.angle_alpha   90.00
_cell.angle_beta   90.00
_cell.angle_gamma   90.00
#
_symmetry.space_group_name_H-M   'P 1'
#
loop_
_entity.id
_entity.type
_entity.pdbx_description
1 polymer ?
#
loop_
_entity_poly.entity_id
_entity_poly.type
_entity_poly.pdbx_seq_one_letter_code
_entity_poly.pdbx_strand_id
1 'polypeptide(L)' 'MATCANCKAFFMIEEKYDDYEPGKGDCVHEKSDKKGKWWDAKPVMKDMEACKEFMPKA' A
#
# COMPACT_ATOMS: atom_id res chain seq x y z
N MET A 1 3.03 16.61 -4.88
CA MET A 1 3.97 15.49 -4.82
C MET A 1 3.17 14.21 -4.79
N ALA A 2 3.56 13.18 -5.55
CA ALA A 2 2.88 11.89 -5.49
C ALA A 2 3.23 11.23 -4.14
N THR A 3 2.22 10.84 -3.38
CA THR A 3 2.38 10.20 -2.06
C THR A 3 1.70 8.84 -2.07
N CYS A 4 2.04 7.98 -1.11
CA CYS A 4 1.41 6.67 -0.95
C CYS A 4 -0.13 6.77 -0.91
N ALA A 5 -0.71 7.81 -0.30
CA ALA A 5 -2.16 8.04 -0.29
C ALA A 5 -2.80 7.98 -1.69
N ASN A 6 -2.09 8.51 -2.68
CA ASN A 6 -2.52 8.64 -4.07
C ASN A 6 -2.24 7.38 -4.90
N CYS A 7 -1.66 6.33 -4.30
CA CYS A 7 -1.31 5.09 -4.97
C CYS A 7 -2.49 4.10 -4.94
N LYS A 8 -2.77 3.43 -6.06
CA LYS A 8 -3.79 2.37 -6.19
C LYS A 8 -3.47 1.15 -5.33
N ALA A 9 -2.19 0.89 -5.10
CA ALA A 9 -1.71 -0.18 -4.22
C ALA A 9 -1.82 0.17 -2.73
N PHE A 10 -2.17 1.41 -2.36
CA PHE A 10 -2.30 1.82 -0.97
C PHE A 10 -3.73 1.64 -0.46
N PHE A 11 -3.85 0.80 0.57
CA PHE A 11 -5.07 0.51 1.31
C PHE A 11 -4.95 1.07 2.73
N MET A 12 -5.79 2.04 3.08
CA MET A 12 -5.77 2.63 4.41
C MET A 12 -6.27 1.61 5.45
N ILE A 13 -5.59 1.50 6.59
CA ILE A 13 -6.08 0.70 7.72
C ILE A 13 -7.21 1.49 8.39
N GLU A 14 -8.36 0.84 8.59
CA GLU A 14 -9.50 1.44 9.30
C GLU A 14 -9.33 1.36 10.82
N GLU A 15 -9.93 2.31 11.56
CA GLU A 15 -9.88 2.42 13.03
C GLU A 15 -10.32 1.17 13.79
N LYS A 16 -11.12 0.31 13.15
CA LYS A 16 -11.64 -0.93 13.75
C LYS A 16 -10.60 -2.05 13.90
N TYR A 17 -9.44 -1.91 13.26
CA TYR A 17 -8.38 -2.93 13.27
C TYR A 17 -7.33 -2.63 14.36
N ASP A 18 -6.78 -3.68 14.98
CA ASP A 18 -5.79 -3.55 16.07
C ASP A 18 -4.51 -2.82 15.66
N ASP A 19 -4.10 -2.90 14.39
CA ASP A 19 -2.86 -2.29 13.88
C ASP A 19 -3.09 -0.85 13.35
N TYR A 20 -4.26 -0.26 13.61
CA TYR A 20 -4.59 1.08 13.15
C TYR A 20 -3.69 2.14 13.76
N GLU A 21 -3.16 3.00 12.88
CA GLU A 21 -2.53 4.26 13.26
C GLU A 21 -2.99 5.36 12.27
N PRO A 22 -3.14 6.62 12.70
CA PRO A 22 -3.63 7.68 11.85
C PRO A 22 -2.71 7.90 10.64
N GLY A 23 -3.24 7.60 9.46
CA GLY A 23 -2.51 7.71 8.19
C GLY A 23 -1.70 6.47 7.80
N LYS A 24 -1.77 5.38 8.57
CA LYS A 24 -1.17 4.10 8.21
C LYS A 24 -2.03 3.36 7.19
N GLY A 25 -1.37 2.62 6.32
CA GLY A 25 -1.99 1.78 5.32
C GLY A 25 -1.03 0.68 4.87
N ASP A 26 -1.56 -0.24 4.08
CA ASP A 26 -0.79 -1.30 3.45
C ASP A 26 -0.55 -0.98 1.98
N CYS A 27 0.71 -1.12 1.57
CA CYS A 27 1.14 -1.14 0.19
C CYS A 27 1.07 -2.59 -0.31
N VAL A 28 0.03 -2.90 -1.09
CA VAL A 28 -0.27 -4.26 -1.53
C VAL A 28 0.12 -4.44 -2.99
N HIS A 29 1.04 -5.38 -3.27
CA HIS A 29 1.48 -5.72 -4.62
C HIS A 29 1.28 -7.20 -4.90
N GLU A 30 0.60 -7.51 -6.03
CA GLU A 30 0.57 -8.86 -6.58
C GLU A 30 1.93 -9.17 -7.22
N LYS A 31 2.50 -10.32 -6.86
CA LYS A 31 3.70 -10.88 -7.47
C LYS A 31 3.44 -12.30 -7.92
N SER A 32 4.19 -12.72 -8.93
CA SER A 32 4.08 -14.07 -9.47
C SER A 32 5.43 -14.57 -9.94
N ASP A 33 5.73 -15.83 -9.64
CA ASP A 33 6.88 -16.53 -10.19
C ASP A 33 6.50 -17.94 -10.68
N LYS A 34 7.50 -18.77 -11.02
CA LYS A 34 7.30 -20.13 -11.53
C LYS A 34 6.56 -21.06 -10.56
N LYS A 35 6.52 -20.75 -9.26
CA LYS A 35 5.85 -21.51 -8.20
C LYS A 35 4.40 -21.08 -8.00
N GLY A 36 4.06 -19.82 -8.29
CA GLY A 36 2.70 -19.34 -8.12
C GLY A 36 2.60 -17.83 -7.93
N LYS A 37 1.41 -17.38 -7.54
CA LYS A 37 1.08 -15.99 -7.23
C LYS A 37 0.99 -15.77 -5.72
N TRP A 38 1.43 -14.60 -5.27
CA TRP A 38 1.27 -14.14 -3.89
C TRP A 38 1.09 -12.63 -3.85
N TRP A 39 0.74 -12.11 -2.67
CA TRP A 39 0.59 -10.69 -2.41
C TRP A 39 1.56 -10.29 -1.30
N ASP A 40 2.38 -9.29 -1.57
CA ASP A 40 3.16 -8.61 -0.54
C ASP A 40 2.29 -7.48 0.03
N ALA A 41 2.06 -7.47 1.34
CA ALA A 41 1.41 -6.39 2.06
C ALA A 41 2.45 -5.76 3.00
N LYS A 42 2.87 -4.53 2.68
CA LYS A 42 3.86 -3.81 3.47
C LYS A 42 3.21 -2.60 4.16
N PRO A 43 3.35 -2.44 5.48
CA PRO A 43 2.84 -1.26 6.17
C PRO A 43 3.63 -0.02 5.75
N VAL A 44 2.91 1.05 5.38
CA VAL A 44 3.41 2.35 4.95
C VAL A 44 2.53 3.48 5.49
N MET A 45 3.04 4.70 5.47
CA MET A 45 2.25 5.89 5.83
C MET A 45 1.77 6.62 4.58
N LYS A 46 0.57 7.21 4.63
CA LYS A 46 -0.07 7.93 3.53
C LYS A 46 0.77 9.10 3.00
N ASP A 47 1.55 9.73 3.88
CA ASP A 47 2.37 10.91 3.59
C ASP A 47 3.77 10.57 3.07
N MET A 48 4.14 9.28 2.98
CA MET A 48 5.40 8.87 2.35
C MET A 48 5.41 9.22 0.86
N GLU A 49 6.60 9.57 0.36
CA GLU A 49 6.82 9.81 -1.06
C GLU A 49 6.54 8.56 -1.89
N ALA A 50 5.98 8.76 -3.08
CA ALA A 50 5.69 7.71 -4.03
C ALA A 50 6.94 6.88 -4.37
N CYS A 51 6.80 5.56 -4.29
CA CYS A 51 7.86 4.63 -4.66
C CYS A 51 7.92 4.42 -6.19
N LYS A 52 8.91 3.63 -6.64
CA LYS A 52 9.07 3.29 -8.06
C LYS A 52 7.90 2.48 -8.64
N GLU A 53 7.15 1.80 -7.79
CA GLU A 53 5.97 1.02 -8.16
C GLU A 53 4.66 1.82 -7.98
N PHE A 54 4.76 3.14 -7.82
CA PHE A 54 3.60 4.00 -7.67
C PHE A 54 2.68 3.90 -8.88
N MET A 55 1.42 3.56 -8.61
CA MET A 55 0.35 3.55 -9.60
C MET A 55 -0.68 4.60 -9.17
N PRO A 56 -0.92 5.67 -9.93
CA PRO A 56 -1.90 6.68 -9.52
C PRO A 56 -3.31 6.07 -9.41
N LYS A 57 -4.06 6.44 -8.37
CA LYS A 57 -5.50 6.25 -8.33
C LYS A 57 -6.12 7.09 -9.45
N ALA A 58 -6.90 6.44 -10.32
CA ALA A 58 -7.63 7.10 -11.40
C ALA A 58 -8.81 7.91 -10.84
#